data_AF-A0A1B0F9R1-F1
#
_entry.id   AF-A0A1B0F9R1-F1
#
_cell.length_a   1.000
_cell.length_b   1.000
_cell.length_c   1.000
_cell.angle_alpha   90.00
_cell.angle_beta   90.00
_cell.angle_gamma   90.00
#
_symmetry.space_group_name_H-M   'P 1'
#
loop_
_entity.id
_entity.type
_entity.pdbx_description
1 polymer ?
#
loop_
_entity_poly.entity_id
_entity_poly.type
_entity_poly.pdbx_seq_one_letter_code
_entity_poly.pdbx_strand_id
1 'polypeptide(L)'
;MYAQMQNDETLLSRSAPSRSYLEVTYRGVDLDQLLDMPNNQIIELIHSRARRRFSRGLKRTPMALIKKLKKAKKKAPPNEKPEIVKTHLRNMIVVPEMTGSIIGVYNGKDFGQVEIKAEMIGHYLDRTLTFQVHEKVSY
;
A
#
# COMPACT_ATOMS: atom_id res chain seq x y z
N MET A 1 25.02 -5.99 -38.52
CA MET A 1 24.45 -4.73 -37.98
C MET A 1 23.27 -5.01 -37.03
N TYR A 2 22.31 -5.87 -37.38
CA TYR A 2 21.21 -6.28 -36.48
C TYR A 2 21.61 -7.09 -35.23
N ALA A 3 22.72 -7.83 -35.28
CA ALA A 3 23.19 -8.66 -34.15
C ALA A 3 23.90 -7.87 -33.03
N GLN A 4 24.22 -6.59 -33.24
CA GLN A 4 24.83 -5.73 -32.22
C GLN A 4 23.76 -4.92 -31.46
N MET A 5 22.66 -4.54 -32.12
CA MET A 5 21.54 -3.82 -31.47
C MET A 5 20.77 -4.67 -30.44
N GLN A 6 20.74 -6.00 -30.59
CA GLN A 6 20.08 -6.88 -29.62
C GLN A 6 20.90 -7.06 -28.34
N ASN A 7 22.23 -6.91 -28.41
CA ASN A 7 23.08 -7.04 -27.24
C ASN A 7 23.01 -5.77 -26.36
N ASP A 8 22.87 -4.59 -26.96
CA ASP A 8 22.78 -3.32 -26.21
C ASP A 8 21.47 -3.19 -25.41
N GLU A 9 20.34 -3.71 -25.91
CA GLU A 9 19.08 -3.77 -25.13
C GLU A 9 19.18 -4.70 -23.92
N THR A 10 19.93 -5.81 -24.02
CA THR A 10 20.15 -6.74 -22.90
C THR A 10 21.15 -6.22 -21.85
N LEU A 11 21.91 -5.17 -22.16
CA LEU A 11 22.88 -4.57 -21.24
C LEU A 11 22.29 -3.44 -20.38
N LEU A 12 21.10 -2.94 -20.69
CA LEU A 12 20.37 -1.98 -19.85
C LEU A 12 19.76 -2.61 -18.58
N SER A 13 19.78 -3.94 -18.45
CA SER A 13 19.25 -4.67 -17.28
C SER A 13 20.29 -4.97 -16.19
N ARG A 14 21.49 -4.39 -16.28
CA ARG A 14 22.56 -4.55 -15.26
C ARG A 14 22.77 -3.26 -14.47
N SER A 15 21.72 -2.78 -13.81
CA SER A 15 21.81 -1.65 -12.87
C SER A 15 22.29 -2.12 -11.50
N ALA A 16 23.63 -2.16 -11.29
CA ALA A 16 24.32 -2.37 -10.01
C ALA A 16 23.98 -3.70 -9.27
N PRO A 17 24.79 -4.19 -8.31
CA PRO A 17 24.32 -5.23 -7.41
C PRO A 17 23.15 -4.64 -6.61
N SER A 18 21.93 -5.00 -7.01
CA SER A 18 20.71 -4.59 -6.33
C SER A 18 20.86 -5.05 -4.89
N ARG A 19 20.96 -4.10 -3.97
CA ARG A 19 20.69 -4.30 -2.54
C ARG A 19 19.53 -5.29 -2.47
N SER A 20 19.74 -6.50 -1.96
CA SER A 20 18.79 -7.61 -2.07
C SER A 20 17.41 -7.08 -1.71
N TYR A 21 16.54 -6.93 -2.71
CA TYR A 21 15.19 -6.46 -2.48
C TYR A 21 14.58 -7.49 -1.56
N LEU A 22 14.33 -7.10 -0.31
CA LEU A 22 13.57 -7.93 0.61
C LEU A 22 12.23 -8.13 -0.06
N GLU A 23 11.95 -9.36 -0.49
CA GLU A 23 10.64 -9.72 -1.00
C GLU A 23 9.65 -9.48 0.13
N VAL A 24 8.84 -8.44 -0.02
CA VAL A 24 7.90 -8.01 1.01
C VAL A 24 6.73 -8.98 0.98
N THR A 25 6.84 -10.03 1.78
CA THR A 25 5.78 -11.01 1.99
C THR A 25 4.91 -10.56 3.16
N TYR A 26 3.59 -10.63 2.99
CA TYR A 26 2.65 -10.45 4.10
C TYR A 26 2.18 -11.82 4.55
N ARG A 27 2.62 -12.27 5.74
CA ARG A 27 2.24 -13.57 6.31
C ARG A 27 2.51 -14.75 5.35
N GLY A 28 3.59 -14.68 4.57
CA GLY A 28 3.96 -15.69 3.58
C GLY A 28 3.19 -15.62 2.27
N VAL A 29 2.45 -14.54 2.01
CA VAL A 29 1.76 -14.28 0.74
C VAL A 29 2.41 -13.09 0.05
N ASP A 30 2.66 -13.22 -1.25
CA ASP A 30 3.24 -12.17 -2.08
C ASP A 30 2.25 -11.04 -2.38
N LEU A 31 2.78 -9.85 -2.66
CA LEU A 31 1.97 -8.68 -2.93
C LEU A 31 1.03 -8.85 -4.14
N ASP A 32 1.53 -9.47 -5.21
CA ASP A 32 0.75 -9.71 -6.43
C ASP A 32 -0.42 -10.66 -6.14
N GLN A 33 -0.13 -11.73 -5.40
CA GLN A 33 -1.13 -12.69 -4.96
C GLN A 33 -2.19 -12.04 -4.05
N LEU A 34 -1.81 -11.11 -3.16
CA LEU A 34 -2.76 -10.38 -2.30
C LEU A 34 -3.72 -9.47 -3.07
N LEU A 35 -3.34 -9.01 -4.26
CA LEU A 35 -4.19 -8.16 -5.10
C LEU A 35 -5.25 -8.98 -5.85
N ASP A 36 -4.90 -10.21 -6.24
CA ASP A 36 -5.80 -11.10 -6.98
C ASP A 36 -6.73 -11.91 -6.06
N MET A 37 -6.35 -12.10 -4.80
CA MET A 37 -7.17 -12.83 -3.83
C MET A 37 -8.53 -12.14 -3.55
N PRO A 38 -9.61 -12.94 -3.38
CA PRO A 38 -10.89 -12.40 -2.94
C PRO A 38 -10.83 -11.94 -1.48
N ASN A 39 -11.61 -10.90 -1.15
CA ASN A 39 -11.66 -10.30 0.19
C ASN A 39 -11.88 -11.31 1.34
N ASN A 40 -12.59 -12.41 1.10
CA ASN A 40 -12.86 -13.41 2.13
C ASN A 40 -11.58 -14.10 2.62
N GLN A 41 -10.67 -14.44 1.72
CA GLN A 41 -9.38 -15.06 2.07
C GLN A 41 -8.47 -14.05 2.79
N ILE A 42 -8.48 -12.80 2.34
CA ILE A 42 -7.73 -11.70 2.99
C ILE A 42 -8.20 -11.50 4.44
N ILE A 43 -9.51 -11.61 4.69
CA ILE A 43 -10.08 -11.51 6.04
C ILE A 43 -9.54 -12.63 6.94
N GLU A 44 -9.32 -13.84 6.44
CA GLU A 44 -8.80 -14.94 7.27
C GLU A 44 -7.35 -14.70 7.71
N LEU A 45 -6.53 -14.13 6.81
CA LEU A 45 -5.11 -13.86 7.04
C LEU A 45 -4.85 -12.76 8.09
N ILE A 46 -5.74 -11.77 8.20
CA ILE A 46 -5.56 -10.62 9.09
C ILE A 46 -5.87 -10.93 10.58
N HIS A 47 -5.42 -10.04 11.45
CA HIS A 47 -5.58 -10.19 12.90
C HIS A 47 -7.06 -10.18 13.36
N SER A 48 -7.34 -10.80 14.50
CA SER A 48 -8.70 -11.00 15.05
C SER A 48 -9.53 -9.71 15.14
N ARG A 49 -8.93 -8.60 15.58
CA ARG A 49 -9.60 -7.29 15.66
C ARG A 49 -10.03 -6.76 14.28
N ALA A 50 -9.25 -6.98 13.23
CA ALA A 50 -9.57 -6.54 11.87
C ALA A 50 -10.66 -7.43 11.28
N ARG A 51 -10.57 -8.76 11.47
CA ARG A 51 -11.65 -9.72 11.16
C ARG A 51 -12.99 -9.30 11.73
N ARG A 52 -13.03 -8.99 13.04
CA ARG A 52 -14.25 -8.53 13.72
C ARG A 52 -14.81 -7.25 13.11
N ARG A 53 -13.96 -6.36 12.58
CA ARG A 53 -14.40 -5.13 11.92
C ARG A 53 -15.05 -5.42 10.56
N PHE A 54 -14.45 -6.29 9.75
CA PHE A 54 -15.01 -6.69 8.46
C PHE A 54 -16.31 -7.48 8.63
N SER A 55 -16.38 -8.39 9.61
CA SER A 55 -17.60 -9.15 9.94
C SER A 55 -18.76 -8.24 10.36
N ARG A 56 -18.49 -7.14 11.08
CA ARG A 56 -19.49 -6.12 11.44
C ARG A 56 -19.91 -5.22 10.28
N GLY A 57 -19.23 -5.33 9.13
CA GLY A 57 -19.49 -4.53 7.94
C GLY A 57 -18.76 -3.19 7.90
N LEU A 58 -18.43 -2.77 6.67
CA LEU A 58 -17.92 -1.45 6.36
C LEU A 58 -19.09 -0.50 6.07
N LYS A 59 -19.15 0.62 6.78
CA LYS A 59 -20.14 1.68 6.52
C LYS A 59 -19.82 2.40 5.19
N ARG A 60 -20.76 3.25 4.74
CA ARG A 60 -20.62 4.07 3.51
C ARG A 60 -19.34 4.90 3.45
N THR A 61 -18.86 5.42 4.58
CA THR A 61 -17.69 6.31 4.65
C THR A 61 -16.37 5.59 4.30
N PRO A 62 -16.02 4.42 4.88
CA PRO A 62 -14.94 3.57 4.39
C PRO A 62 -14.99 3.23 2.90
N MET A 63 -16.16 2.88 2.38
CA MET A 63 -16.31 2.50 0.97
C MET A 63 -16.06 3.70 0.03
N ALA A 64 -16.50 4.89 0.43
CA ALA A 64 -16.22 6.12 -0.32
C ALA A 64 -14.71 6.41 -0.39
N LEU A 65 -13.96 6.15 0.69
CA LEU A 65 -12.51 6.32 0.70
C LEU A 65 -11.83 5.37 -0.29
N ILE A 66 -12.19 4.08 -0.27
CA ILE A 66 -11.66 3.08 -1.22
C ILE A 66 -11.95 3.52 -2.67
N LYS A 67 -13.16 3.99 -2.96
CA LYS A 67 -13.53 4.48 -4.30
C LYS A 67 -12.71 5.70 -4.72
N LYS A 68 -12.42 6.64 -3.80
CA LYS A 68 -11.56 7.79 -4.07
C LYS A 68 -10.13 7.37 -4.39
N LEU A 69 -9.59 6.41 -3.64
CA LEU A 69 -8.24 5.90 -3.85
C LEU A 69 -8.11 5.13 -5.17
N LYS A 70 -9.10 4.30 -5.52
CA LYS A 70 -9.15 3.65 -6.84
C LYS A 70 -9.15 4.66 -7.98
N LYS A 71 -9.88 5.78 -7.83
CA LYS A 71 -9.88 6.85 -8.81
C LYS A 71 -8.53 7.58 -8.88
N ALA A 72 -7.92 7.89 -7.74
CA ALA A 72 -6.62 8.54 -7.68
C ALA A 72 -5.53 7.68 -8.34
N LYS A 73 -5.50 6.37 -8.04
CA LYS A 73 -4.56 5.42 -8.64
C LYS A 73 -4.73 5.29 -10.16
N LYS A 74 -5.97 5.35 -10.67
CA LYS A 74 -6.24 5.32 -12.11
C LYS A 74 -5.90 6.62 -12.85
N LYS A 75 -5.97 7.76 -12.16
CA LYS A 75 -5.70 9.09 -12.73
C LYS A 75 -4.21 9.40 -12.79
N ALA A 76 -3.41 8.79 -11.91
CA ALA A 76 -1.98 8.97 -11.87
C ALA A 76 -1.33 8.40 -13.14
N PRO A 77 -0.38 9.11 -13.76
CA PRO A 77 0.39 8.57 -14.87
C PRO A 77 1.29 7.42 -14.38
N PRO A 78 1.63 6.46 -15.26
CA PRO A 78 2.50 5.35 -14.88
C PRO A 78 3.83 5.92 -14.39
N ASN A 79 4.27 5.46 -13.22
CA ASN A 79 5.50 5.86 -12.52
C ASN A 79 5.46 7.15 -11.68
N GLU A 80 4.32 7.85 -11.58
CA GLU A 80 4.18 8.96 -10.63
C GLU A 80 3.35 8.60 -9.40
N LYS A 81 3.65 9.29 -8.29
CA LYS A 81 2.91 9.11 -7.04
C LYS A 81 1.49 9.67 -7.19
N PRO A 82 0.45 8.92 -6.77
CA PRO A 82 -0.93 9.36 -6.92
C PRO A 82 -1.28 10.55 -6.01
N GLU A 83 -2.34 11.25 -6.39
CA GLU A 83 -2.85 12.42 -5.66
C GLU A 83 -3.18 12.09 -4.20
N ILE A 84 -2.81 13.01 -3.29
CA ILE A 84 -2.98 12.84 -1.85
C ILE A 84 -4.47 12.86 -1.50
N VAL A 85 -4.98 11.74 -0.98
CA VAL A 85 -6.37 11.66 -0.51
C VAL A 85 -6.43 11.94 0.99
N LYS A 86 -7.06 13.07 1.37
CA LYS A 86 -7.25 13.46 2.77
C LYS A 86 -8.40 12.71 3.42
N THR A 87 -8.20 12.22 4.65
CA THR A 87 -9.21 11.50 5.44
C THR A 87 -9.11 11.81 6.93
N HIS A 88 -10.27 11.85 7.59
CA HIS A 88 -10.38 11.89 9.05
C HIS A 88 -10.57 10.49 9.66
N LEU A 89 -10.69 9.46 8.81
CA LEU A 89 -11.00 8.10 9.25
C LEU A 89 -9.74 7.39 9.76
N ARG A 90 -9.40 7.59 11.04
CA ARG A 90 -8.28 6.92 11.71
C ARG A 90 -8.56 5.44 12.00
N ASN A 91 -9.83 5.07 12.12
CA ASN A 91 -10.30 3.72 12.42
C ASN A 91 -10.42 2.80 11.18
N MET A 92 -9.92 3.23 10.03
CA MET A 92 -9.91 2.43 8.80
C MET A 92 -8.75 1.43 8.82
N ILE A 93 -8.99 0.23 8.29
CA ILE A 93 -7.98 -0.81 8.11
C ILE A 93 -7.36 -0.65 6.72
N VAL A 94 -6.05 -0.80 6.61
CA VAL A 94 -5.35 -0.81 5.32
C VAL A 94 -5.71 -2.10 4.57
N VAL A 95 -6.29 -1.91 3.39
CA VAL A 95 -6.65 -2.98 2.45
C VAL A 95 -5.56 -3.06 1.36
N PRO A 96 -5.22 -4.25 0.83
CA PRO A 96 -4.19 -4.41 -0.19
C PRO A 96 -4.36 -3.50 -1.42
N GLU A 97 -5.61 -3.21 -1.82
CA GLU A 97 -5.93 -2.31 -2.93
C GLU A 97 -5.40 -0.87 -2.75
N MET A 98 -5.15 -0.45 -1.50
CA MET A 98 -4.68 0.90 -1.15
C MET A 98 -3.16 1.02 -1.24
N THR A 99 -2.44 -0.09 -1.46
CA THR A 99 -0.97 -0.11 -1.56
C THR A 99 -0.48 0.78 -2.70
N GLY A 100 0.56 1.57 -2.43
CA GLY A 100 1.12 2.56 -3.35
C GLY A 100 0.33 3.86 -3.45
N SER A 101 -0.71 4.05 -2.61
CA SER A 101 -1.43 5.33 -2.52
C SER A 101 -0.90 6.19 -1.36
N ILE A 102 -0.98 7.51 -1.53
CA ILE A 102 -0.68 8.47 -0.45
C ILE A 102 -1.99 8.89 0.23
N ILE A 103 -2.07 8.66 1.54
CA ILE A 103 -3.21 9.04 2.37
C ILE A 103 -2.78 10.12 3.34
N GLY A 104 -3.52 11.23 3.36
CA GLY A 104 -3.40 12.25 4.40
C GLY A 104 -4.31 11.90 5.58
N VAL A 105 -3.76 11.44 6.70
CA VAL A 105 -4.54 11.10 7.91
C VAL A 105 -4.55 12.30 8.86
N TYR A 106 -5.75 12.74 9.27
CA TYR A 106 -5.89 13.86 10.19
C TYR A 106 -5.46 13.51 11.62
N ASN A 107 -4.53 14.28 12.18
CA ASN A 107 -4.02 14.08 13.54
C ASN A 107 -4.72 14.94 14.62
N GLY A 108 -5.54 15.92 14.23
CA GLY A 108 -6.16 16.91 15.13
C GLY A 108 -5.76 18.36 14.83
N LYS A 109 -4.69 18.56 14.06
CA LYS A 109 -4.21 19.87 13.61
C LYS A 109 -4.00 19.86 12.09
N ASP A 110 -3.20 18.91 11.62
CA ASP A 110 -2.77 18.80 10.23
C ASP A 110 -3.03 17.38 9.67
N PHE A 111 -2.88 17.24 8.35
CA PHE A 111 -2.95 15.94 7.68
C PHE A 111 -1.54 15.37 7.50
N GLY A 112 -1.21 14.34 8.28
CA GLY A 112 0.03 13.59 8.10
C GLY A 112 -0.02 12.78 6.82
N GLN A 113 0.95 12.97 5.92
CA GLN A 113 1.03 12.24 4.66
C GLN A 113 1.71 10.89 4.87
N VAL A 114 0.96 9.82 4.60
CA VAL A 114 1.42 8.44 4.74
C VAL A 114 1.40 7.76 3.38
N GLU A 115 2.54 7.25 2.96
CA GLU A 115 2.68 6.36 1.81
C GLU A 115 2.46 4.92 2.26
N ILE A 116 1.49 4.22 1.67
CA ILE A 116 1.13 2.87 2.10
C ILE A 116 2.08 1.84 1.50
N LYS A 117 2.85 1.19 2.39
CA LYS A 117 3.67 0.01 2.10
C LYS A 117 2.88 -1.29 2.31
N ALA A 118 3.31 -2.38 1.65
CA ALA A 118 2.66 -3.68 1.77
C ALA A 118 2.70 -4.27 3.20
N GLU A 119 3.76 -3.98 3.98
CA GLU A 119 3.88 -4.39 5.39
C GLU A 119 2.78 -3.83 6.29
N MET A 120 2.16 -2.72 5.88
CA MET A 120 1.13 -2.02 6.65
C MET A 120 -0.26 -2.65 6.50
N ILE A 121 -0.41 -3.67 5.66
CA ILE A 121 -1.68 -4.34 5.39
C ILE A 121 -2.27 -4.94 6.69
N GLY A 122 -3.57 -4.74 6.87
CA GLY A 122 -4.29 -5.22 8.06
C GLY A 122 -4.12 -4.36 9.31
N HIS A 123 -3.23 -3.35 9.32
CA HIS A 123 -3.15 -2.38 10.41
C HIS A 123 -4.17 -1.23 10.24
N TYR A 124 -4.45 -0.55 11.34
CA TYR A 124 -5.31 0.65 11.33
C TYR A 124 -4.50 1.89 10.93
N LEU A 125 -5.12 2.79 10.15
CA LEU A 125 -4.51 4.05 9.71
C LEU A 125 -3.98 4.89 10.88
N ASP A 126 -4.63 4.82 12.04
CA ASP A 126 -4.17 5.44 13.29
C ASP A 126 -2.75 5.00 13.69
N ARG A 127 -2.49 3.69 13.64
CA ARG A 127 -1.19 3.12 13.99
C ARG A 127 -0.18 3.33 12.86
N THR A 128 -0.64 3.40 11.61
CA THR A 128 0.21 3.58 10.42
C THR A 128 1.06 4.87 10.50
N LEU A 129 0.51 5.95 11.06
CA LEU A 129 1.26 7.19 11.31
C LEU A 129 2.52 6.99 12.16
N THR A 130 2.51 6.03 13.10
CA THR A 130 3.64 5.77 14.00
C THR A 130 4.80 5.05 13.30
N PHE A 131 4.52 4.21 12.30
CA PHE A 131 5.58 3.45 11.59
C PHE A 131 6.54 4.38 10.84
N GLN A 132 6.05 5.51 10.33
CA GLN A 132 6.88 6.52 9.68
C GLN A 132 7.83 7.24 10.66
N VAL A 133 7.46 7.30 11.94
CA VAL A 133 8.31 7.88 12.99
C VAL A 133 9.42 6.91 13.37
N HIS A 134 9.13 5.59 13.47
CA HIS A 134 10.15 4.59 13.78
C HIS A 134 11.23 4.46 12.71
N GLU A 135 10.86 4.50 11.43
CA GLU A 135 11.83 4.43 10.33
C GLU A 135 12.80 5.63 10.29
N LYS A 136 12.42 6.78 10.87
CA LYS A 136 13.28 7.97 10.96
C LYS A 136 14.17 8.02 12.21
N VAL A 137 13.96 7.13 13.17
CA VAL A 137 14.67 7.15 14.48
C VAL A 137 15.63 5.97 14.65
N SER A 138 15.61 5.00 13.73
CA SER A 138 16.60 3.92 13.70
C SER A 138 17.88 4.37 12.97
N TYR A 139 18.86 4.82 13.75
CA TYR A 139 20.28 4.82 13.38
C TYR A 139 20.90 3.46 13.67
#